data_AF-A0A4J2EY09-F1
#
_entry.id   AF-A0A4J2EY09-F1
#
_cell.length_a   1.000
_cell.length_b   1.000
_cell.length_c   1.000
_cell.angle_alpha   90.00
_cell.angle_beta   90.00
_cell.angle_gamma   90.00
#
_symmetry.space_group_name_H-M   'P 1'
#
loop_
_entity.id
_entity.type
_entity.pdbx_description
1 polymer ?
#
loop_
_entity_poly.entity_id
_entity_poly.type
_entity_poly.pdbx_seq_one_letter_code
_entity_poly.pdbx_strand_id
1 'polypeptide(L)' 'MWMEELPNGKYKFFERYKDPYTEKLKKVSVTMEKKLPKQEIKLRFYFRKR' A
#
# COMPACT_ATOMS: atom_id res chain seq x y z
N MET A 1 -6.38 -0.91 3.90
CA MET A 1 -5.58 -0.38 2.78
C MET A 1 -6.36 0.73 2.12
N TRP A 2 -5.80 1.93 1.98
CA TRP A 2 -6.44 3.06 1.29
C TRP A 2 -5.46 3.70 0.30
N MET A 3 -5.99 4.47 -0.65
CA MET A 3 -5.22 5.13 -1.71
C MET A 3 -5.39 6.64 -1.59
N GLU A 4 -4.31 7.40 -1.77
CA GLU A 4 -4.34 8.84 -1.98
C GLU A 4 -3.77 9.16 -3.37
N GLU A 5 -4.49 10.01 -4.11
CA GLU A 5 -4.02 10.56 -5.39
C GLU A 5 -3.16 11.78 -5.12
N LEU A 6 -1.90 11.76 -5.55
CA LEU A 6 -1.03 12.91 -5.47
C LEU A 6 -1.34 13.88 -6.62
N PRO A 7 -1.20 15.21 -6.40
CA PRO A 7 -1.38 16.21 -7.44
C PRO A 7 -0.38 16.07 -8.61
N ASN A 8 0.69 15.28 -8.43
CA ASN A 8 1.67 14.92 -9.46
C ASN A 8 1.21 13.74 -10.35
N GLY A 9 -0.06 13.32 -10.29
CA GLY A 9 -0.58 12.15 -11.03
C GLY A 9 -0.06 10.80 -10.55
N LYS A 10 0.68 10.77 -9.43
CA LYS A 10 1.16 9.55 -8.77
C LYS A 10 0.14 9.07 -7.74
N TYR A 11 0.17 7.78 -7.44
CA TYR A 11 -0.73 7.14 -6.50
C TYR A 11 0.04 6.64 -5.29
N LYS A 12 -0.43 6.95 -4.09
CA LYS A 12 0.17 6.45 -2.85
C LYS A 12 -0.80 5.50 -2.18
N PHE A 13 -0.37 4.26 -2.00
CA PHE A 13 -1.13 3.25 -1.28
C PHE A 13 -0.60 3.13 0.13
N PHE A 14 -1.51 3.16 1.08
CA PHE A 14 -1.22 3.03 2.50
C PHE A 14 -1.87 1.79 3.08
N GLU A 15 -1.08 1.06 3.86
CA GLU A 15 -1.56 -0.02 4.69
C GLU A 15 -1.03 0.14 6.11
N ARG A 16 -1.93 -0.07 7.08
CA ARG A 16 -1.56 -0.21 8.48
C ARG A 16 -1.86 -1.65 8.88
N TYR A 17 -0.88 -2.31 9.46
CA TYR A 17 -1.04 -3.63 10.06
C TYR A 17 -0.47 -3.62 11.48
N LYS A 18 -1.08 -4.41 12.36
CA LYS A 18 -0.52 -4.67 13.69
C LYS A 18 0.47 -5.81 13.52
N ASP A 19 1.73 -5.53 13.80
CA ASP A 19 2.76 -6.56 13.79
C ASP A 19 2.53 -7.50 14.99
N PRO A 20 2.35 -8.81 14.77
CA PRO A 20 1.95 -9.72 15.85
C PRO A 20 3.06 -9.97 16.88
N TYR A 21 4.32 -9.73 16.50
CA TYR A 21 5.48 -10.00 17.37
C TYR A 21 5.87 -8.78 18.19
N THR A 22 5.70 -7.59 17.62
CA THR A 22 6.12 -6.33 18.28
C THR A 22 4.95 -5.53 18.82
N GLU A 23 3.72 -5.95 18.54
CA GLU A 23 2.45 -5.27 18.83
C GLU A 23 2.35 -3.81 18.35
N LYS A 24 3.37 -3.35 17.64
CA LYS A 24 3.45 -2.01 17.09
C LYS A 24 2.63 -1.93 15.82
N LEU A 25 1.95 -0.80 15.67
CA LEU A 25 1.27 -0.46 14.43
C LEU A 25 2.32 -0.02 13.41
N LYS A 26 2.54 -0.83 12.38
CA LYS A 26 3.40 -0.47 11.26
C LYS A 26 2.55 0.16 10.16
N LYS A 27 3.08 1.24 9.58
CA LYS A 27 2.51 1.91 8.41
C LYS A 27 3.45 1.69 7.24
N VAL A 28 2.94 1.11 6.16
CA VAL A 28 3.67 0.91 4.92
C VAL A 28 3.05 1.79 3.86
N SER A 29 3.90 2.49 3.09
CA SER A 29 3.47 3.28 1.95
C SER A 29 4.20 2.85 0.70
N VAL A 30 3.46 2.67 -0.41
CA VAL A 30 4.02 2.41 -1.72
C VAL A 30 3.54 3.49 -2.68
N THR A 31 4.48 4.17 -3.34
CA THR A 31 4.17 5.16 -4.37
C THR A 31 4.30 4.53 -5.76
N MET A 32 3.29 4.74 -6.59
CA MET A 32 3.16 4.23 -7.95
C MET A 32 2.94 5.39 -8.91
N GLU A 33 3.36 5.22 -10.16
CA GLU A 33 3.27 6.27 -11.18
C GLU A 33 2.04 6.13 -12.10
N LYS A 34 1.42 4.95 -12.12
CA LYS A 34 0.26 4.64 -12.96
C LYS A 34 -0.76 3.80 -12.19
N LYS A 35 -2.05 4.04 -12.44
CA LYS A 35 -3.18 3.28 -11.90
C LYS A 35 -3.70 2.32 -12.97
N LEU A 36 -3.07 1.15 -13.08
CA LEU A 36 -3.58 0.01 -13.83
C LEU A 36 -4.19 -1.00 -12.85
N PRO A 37 -5.28 -1.69 -13.24
CA PRO A 37 -5.89 -2.74 -12.42
C PRO A 37 -4.90 -3.82 -11.96
N LYS A 38 -3.92 -4.15 -12.82
CA LYS A 38 -2.86 -5.12 -12.53
C LYS A 38 -1.98 -4.72 -11.33
N GLN A 39 -1.75 -3.42 -11.10
CA GLN A 39 -0.94 -2.97 -9.97
C GLN A 39 -1.71 -3.06 -8.65
N GLU A 40 -3.02 -2.87 -8.64
CA GLU A 40 -3.83 -3.07 -7.43
C GLU A 40 -3.78 -4.53 -6.98
N ILE A 41 -3.94 -5.47 -7.92
CA ILE A 41 -3.82 -6.92 -7.63
C ILE A 41 -2.42 -7.24 -7.09
N LYS A 42 -1.37 -6.72 -7.76
CA LYS A 42 0.02 -6.92 -7.32
C LYS A 42 0.27 -6.35 -5.92
N LEU A 43 -0.27 -5.18 -5.60
CA LEU A 43 -0.18 -4.58 -4.27
C LEU A 43 -0.89 -5.43 -3.22
N ARG A 44 -2.11 -5.90 -3.49
CA ARG A 44 -2.82 -6.82 -2.60
C ARG A 44 -1.99 -8.08 -2.31
N PHE A 45 -1.35 -8.66 -3.32
CA PHE A 45 -0.44 -9.80 -3.11
C PHE A 45 0.80 -9.44 -2.30
N TYR A 46 1.42 -8.29 -2.59
CA TYR A 46 2.62 -7.83 -1.90
C TYR A 46 2.35 -7.60 -0.40
N PHE A 47 1.21 -7.02 -0.07
CA PHE A 47 0.76 -6.80 1.30
C PHE A 47 0.32 -8.10 1.99
N ARG A 48 -0.35 -9.01 1.28
CA ARG A 48 -0.73 -10.32 1.84
C ARG A 48 0.45 -11.25 2.13
N LYS A 49 1.56 -11.11 1.41
CA LYS A 49 2.78 -11.93 1.62
C LYS A 49 3.67 -11.44 2.76
N ARG A 50 3.33 -10.34 3.43
CA ARG A 50 4.08 -9.77 4.55
C ARG A 50 3.38 -9.99 5.87
#